data_AF-A0A928PBJ4-F1
#
_entry.id   AF-A0A928PBJ4-F1
#
_cell.length_a   1.000
_cell.length_b   1.000
_cell.length_c   1.000
_cell.angle_alpha   90.00
_cell.angle_beta   90.00
_cell.angle_gamma   90.00
#
_symmetry.space_group_name_H-M   'P 1'
#
loop_
_entity.id
_entity.type
_entity.pdbx_description
1 polymer ?
#
loop_
_entity_poly.entity_id
_entity_poly.type
_entity_poly.pdbx_seq_one_letter_code
_entity_poly.pdbx_strand_id
1 'polypeptide(L)'
;MKITEDYKGLKRVKCGTCVIKGDLEVTEDLEIELRDKLIVTGSIFVNGNIKVKRDIEVKGCIAAGGNISAGGSIEANFGITAGGNIETCGDIETLFSITAGRNIKSLFGIEAGHNIMAGDGIASKCGAVDAEQDIKAWNNIEARRRIRAGGIIMAGGCFMEGGKQ
;
A
#
# COMPACT_ATOMS: atom_id res chain seq x y z
N MET A 1 7.37 0.34 -17.86
CA MET A 1 6.48 1.44 -18.29
C MET A 1 6.64 2.64 -17.37
N LYS A 2 6.64 3.87 -17.91
CA LYS A 2 6.76 5.10 -17.13
C LYS A 2 5.59 6.04 -17.44
N ILE A 3 4.97 6.60 -16.41
CA ILE A 3 3.87 7.55 -16.49
C ILE A 3 4.36 8.90 -15.97
N THR A 4 4.43 9.85 -16.89
CA THR A 4 4.81 11.25 -16.66
C THR A 4 3.64 12.17 -17.04
N GLU A 5 3.85 13.47 -16.87
CA GLU A 5 2.80 14.50 -17.04
C GLU A 5 2.22 14.59 -18.47
N ASP A 6 2.92 14.04 -19.45
CA ASP A 6 2.57 13.97 -20.87
C ASP A 6 1.92 12.64 -21.28
N TYR A 7 1.66 11.74 -20.32
CA TYR A 7 1.05 10.44 -20.60
C TYR A 7 -0.36 10.59 -21.22
N LYS A 8 -0.57 10.03 -22.41
CA LYS A 8 -1.80 10.21 -23.21
C LYS A 8 -3.10 9.82 -22.50
N GLY A 9 -3.05 8.83 -21.61
CA GLY A 9 -4.21 8.38 -20.83
C GLY A 9 -4.52 9.24 -19.60
N LEU A 10 -3.69 10.22 -19.29
CA LEU A 10 -3.77 11.04 -18.09
C LEU A 10 -4.75 12.20 -18.28
N LYS A 11 -5.74 12.31 -17.38
CA LYS A 11 -6.65 13.45 -17.31
C LYS A 11 -6.38 14.24 -16.05
N ARG A 12 -5.95 15.49 -16.18
CA ARG A 12 -5.81 16.39 -15.04
C ARG A 12 -7.17 16.98 -14.66
N VAL A 13 -7.50 16.91 -13.39
CA VAL A 13 -8.71 17.51 -12.80
C VAL A 13 -8.31 18.78 -12.03
N LYS A 14 -9.24 19.74 -11.90
CA LYS A 14 -9.03 20.99 -11.15
C LYS A 14 -8.86 20.72 -9.65
N CYS A 15 -7.63 20.41 -9.21
CA CYS A 15 -7.20 20.37 -7.80
C CYS A 15 -5.77 19.82 -7.61
N GLY A 16 -4.98 19.59 -8.68
CA GLY A 16 -3.71 18.86 -8.52
C GLY A 16 -3.94 17.36 -8.34
N THR A 17 -4.87 16.80 -9.12
CA THR A 17 -5.13 15.36 -9.18
C THR A 17 -5.15 14.91 -10.63
N CYS A 18 -4.46 13.81 -10.90
CA CYS A 18 -4.42 13.17 -12.20
C CYS A 18 -5.26 11.89 -12.18
N VAL A 19 -6.01 11.63 -13.24
CA VAL A 19 -6.91 10.48 -13.33
C VAL A 19 -6.57 9.65 -14.56
N ILE A 20 -6.41 8.34 -14.38
CA ILE A 20 -6.39 7.35 -15.46
C ILE A 20 -7.68 6.54 -15.35
N LYS A 21 -8.36 6.39 -16.49
CA LYS A 21 -9.59 5.60 -16.57
C LYS A 21 -9.28 4.16 -16.96
N GLY A 22 -9.97 3.23 -16.31
CA GLY A 22 -9.85 1.80 -16.56
C GLY A 22 -8.67 1.18 -15.83
N ASP A 23 -8.37 -0.06 -16.20
CA ASP A 23 -7.31 -0.86 -15.61
C ASP A 23 -5.95 -0.51 -16.22
N LEU A 24 -4.88 -0.69 -15.45
CA LEU A 24 -3.49 -0.62 -15.92
C LEU A 24 -2.85 -1.99 -15.80
N GLU A 25 -2.52 -2.59 -16.93
CA GLU A 25 -1.81 -3.87 -16.99
C GLU A 25 -0.41 -3.66 -17.56
N VAL A 26 0.62 -4.02 -16.79
CA VAL A 26 2.03 -3.79 -17.14
C VAL A 26 2.86 -5.06 -16.89
N THR A 27 3.58 -5.53 -17.91
CA THR A 27 4.35 -6.79 -17.83
C THR A 27 5.72 -6.64 -17.16
N GLU A 28 6.21 -5.42 -16.98
CA GLU A 28 7.49 -5.11 -16.34
C GLU A 28 7.25 -4.17 -15.14
N ASP A 29 8.19 -3.29 -14.83
CA ASP A 29 8.03 -2.28 -13.78
C ASP A 29 7.11 -1.12 -14.25
N LEU A 30 6.35 -0.55 -13.32
CA LEU A 30 5.57 0.67 -13.49
C LEU A 30 6.15 1.79 -12.61
N GLU A 31 6.66 2.86 -13.24
CA GLU A 31 7.12 4.06 -12.53
C GLU A 31 6.20 5.25 -12.83
N ILE A 32 5.64 5.86 -11.79
CA ILE A 32 4.73 7.01 -11.87
C ILE A 32 5.42 8.23 -11.27
N GLU A 33 5.78 9.19 -12.13
CA GLU A 33 6.49 10.43 -11.78
C GLU A 33 5.63 11.66 -12.01
N LEU A 34 4.48 11.69 -11.34
CA LEU A 34 3.59 12.85 -11.34
C LEU A 34 3.93 13.75 -10.14
N ARG A 35 3.71 15.06 -10.31
CA ARG A 35 3.81 16.02 -9.20
C ARG A 35 2.65 15.90 -8.22
N ASP A 36 1.52 15.44 -8.75
CA ASP A 36 0.19 15.40 -8.15
C ASP A 36 -0.20 13.95 -7.78
N LYS A 37 -1.25 13.80 -6.96
CA LYS A 37 -1.85 12.49 -6.65
C LYS A 37 -2.41 11.84 -7.91
N LEU A 38 -2.19 10.53 -8.08
CA LEU A 38 -2.80 9.73 -9.15
C LEU A 38 -4.03 8.98 -8.63
N ILE A 39 -5.13 9.07 -9.36
CA ILE A 39 -6.31 8.22 -9.20
C ILE A 39 -6.44 7.30 -10.42
N VAL A 40 -6.56 5.99 -10.18
CA VAL A 40 -6.89 5.01 -11.21
C VAL A 40 -8.30 4.48 -10.94
N THR A 41 -9.20 4.61 -11.91
CA THR A 41 -10.61 4.22 -11.69
C THR A 41 -10.84 2.71 -11.80
N GLY A 42 -9.90 1.97 -12.40
CA GLY A 42 -9.87 0.52 -12.41
C GLY A 42 -8.86 -0.04 -11.41
N SER A 43 -8.29 -1.18 -11.74
CA SER A 43 -7.23 -1.88 -11.00
C SER A 43 -5.87 -1.65 -11.65
N ILE A 44 -4.80 -1.92 -10.90
CA ILE A 44 -3.43 -1.90 -11.38
C ILE A 44 -2.84 -3.30 -11.21
N PHE A 45 -2.42 -3.93 -12.30
CA PHE A 45 -1.76 -5.23 -12.33
C PHE A 45 -0.40 -5.09 -12.99
N VAL A 46 0.66 -5.35 -12.22
CA VAL A 46 2.05 -5.17 -12.67
C VAL A 46 2.84 -6.43 -12.34
N ASN A 47 3.50 -7.05 -13.32
CA ASN A 47 4.32 -8.24 -13.03
C ASN A 47 5.63 -7.87 -12.31
N GLY A 48 6.15 -6.67 -12.57
CA GLY A 48 7.32 -6.13 -11.89
C GLY A 48 6.97 -5.33 -10.63
N ASN A 49 7.72 -4.27 -10.41
CA ASN A 49 7.57 -3.34 -9.30
C ASN A 49 6.65 -2.17 -9.66
N ILE A 50 5.91 -1.65 -8.68
CA ILE A 50 5.20 -0.38 -8.77
C ILE A 50 5.95 0.66 -7.94
N LYS A 51 6.29 1.79 -8.55
CA LYS A 51 6.94 2.91 -7.86
C LYS A 51 6.22 4.20 -8.18
N VAL A 52 5.67 4.84 -7.15
CA VAL A 52 4.92 6.09 -7.26
C VAL A 52 5.64 7.18 -6.48
N LYS A 53 5.86 8.33 -7.10
CA LYS A 53 6.54 9.44 -6.44
C LYS A 53 5.71 10.10 -5.33
N ARG A 54 4.39 10.04 -5.44
CA ARG A 54 3.39 10.71 -4.58
C ARG A 54 2.36 9.70 -4.12
N ASP A 55 1.17 10.20 -3.77
CA ASP A 55 0.01 9.39 -3.42
C ASP A 55 -0.58 8.69 -4.64
N ILE A 56 -1.03 7.46 -4.43
CA ILE A 56 -1.81 6.70 -5.41
C ILE A 56 -3.09 6.19 -4.77
N GLU A 57 -4.20 6.38 -5.46
CA GLU A 57 -5.52 5.88 -5.09
C GLU A 57 -6.10 5.07 -6.24
N VAL A 58 -6.54 3.85 -5.95
CA VAL A 58 -7.02 2.90 -6.96
C VAL A 58 -8.39 2.40 -6.56
N LYS A 59 -9.38 2.59 -7.43
CA LYS A 59 -10.76 2.18 -7.16
C LYS A 59 -10.98 0.67 -7.28
N GLY A 60 -10.04 -0.03 -7.90
CA GLY A 60 -9.94 -1.48 -7.97
C GLY A 60 -8.95 -2.06 -6.95
N CYS A 61 -8.19 -3.07 -7.41
CA CYS A 61 -7.07 -3.67 -6.69
C CYS A 61 -5.73 -3.07 -7.14
N ILE A 62 -4.72 -3.15 -6.28
CA ILE A 62 -3.32 -2.96 -6.67
C ILE A 62 -2.59 -4.29 -6.49
N ALA A 63 -2.01 -4.82 -7.56
CA ALA A 63 -1.22 -6.04 -7.53
C ALA A 63 0.12 -5.84 -8.24
N ALA A 64 1.21 -6.17 -7.56
CA ALA A 64 2.55 -6.21 -8.10
C ALA A 64 3.18 -7.59 -7.88
N GLY A 65 3.82 -8.16 -8.89
CA GLY A 65 4.66 -9.35 -8.72
C GLY A 65 5.95 -9.06 -7.93
N GLY A 66 6.41 -7.81 -7.99
CA GLY A 66 7.54 -7.29 -7.21
C GLY A 66 7.11 -6.47 -5.99
N ASN A 67 7.82 -5.37 -5.75
CA ASN A 67 7.54 -4.45 -4.65
C ASN A 67 6.54 -3.35 -5.08
N ILE A 68 5.81 -2.80 -4.11
CA ILE A 68 5.02 -1.58 -4.28
C ILE A 68 5.62 -0.51 -3.38
N SER A 69 5.94 0.66 -3.94
CA SER A 69 6.48 1.77 -3.18
C SER A 69 5.82 3.09 -3.55
N ALA A 70 5.54 3.93 -2.55
CA ALA A 70 4.99 5.27 -2.75
C ALA A 70 5.69 6.32 -1.88
N GLY A 71 6.02 7.46 -2.47
CA GLY A 71 6.49 8.62 -1.72
C GLY A 71 5.39 9.34 -0.92
N GLY A 72 4.12 9.00 -1.17
CA GLY A 72 2.95 9.39 -0.37
C GLY A 72 2.21 8.17 0.16
N SER A 73 0.89 8.24 0.26
CA SER A 73 0.01 7.14 0.68
C SER A 73 -0.35 6.21 -0.49
N ILE A 74 -0.69 4.96 -0.16
CA ILE A 74 -1.29 3.99 -1.10
C ILE A 74 -2.69 3.66 -0.60
N GLU A 75 -3.68 3.89 -1.45
CA GLU A 75 -5.09 3.59 -1.17
C GLU A 75 -5.66 2.68 -2.26
N ALA A 76 -6.35 1.62 -1.87
CA ALA A 76 -7.09 0.76 -2.80
C ALA A 76 -8.43 0.31 -2.23
N ASN A 77 -9.50 0.33 -3.02
CA ASN A 77 -10.80 -0.09 -2.51
C ASN A 77 -10.88 -1.61 -2.21
N PHE A 78 -10.23 -2.48 -3.00
CA PHE A 78 -10.44 -3.93 -2.91
C PHE A 78 -9.24 -4.75 -2.44
N GLY A 79 -8.06 -4.15 -2.34
CA GLY A 79 -6.89 -4.81 -1.78
C GLY A 79 -5.58 -4.39 -2.42
N ILE A 80 -4.50 -4.66 -1.69
CA ILE A 80 -3.13 -4.33 -2.11
C ILE A 80 -2.28 -5.59 -1.93
N THR A 81 -1.72 -6.09 -3.03
CA THR A 81 -0.90 -7.32 -3.03
C THR A 81 0.45 -7.05 -3.67
N ALA A 82 1.54 -7.42 -2.99
CA ALA A 82 2.89 -7.40 -3.54
C ALA A 82 3.59 -8.74 -3.33
N GLY A 83 4.26 -9.26 -4.35
CA GLY A 83 5.16 -10.42 -4.17
C GLY A 83 6.40 -10.09 -3.34
N GLY A 84 6.77 -8.81 -3.26
CA GLY A 84 7.86 -8.28 -2.46
C GLY A 84 7.39 -7.49 -1.24
N ASN A 85 7.94 -6.28 -1.06
CA ASN A 85 7.57 -5.36 -0.01
C ASN A 85 6.44 -4.41 -0.46
N ILE A 86 5.70 -3.86 0.50
CA ILE A 86 4.86 -2.67 0.34
C ILE A 86 5.45 -1.59 1.25
N GLU A 87 5.90 -0.47 0.69
CA GLU A 87 6.59 0.59 1.45
C GLU A 87 6.05 1.99 1.10
N THR A 88 5.67 2.77 2.12
CA THR A 88 5.17 4.13 1.91
C THR A 88 5.73 5.14 2.91
N CYS A 89 5.83 6.40 2.47
CA CYS A 89 6.05 7.54 3.37
C CYS A 89 4.72 8.11 3.93
N GLY A 90 3.58 7.61 3.46
CA GLY A 90 2.24 7.96 3.89
C GLY A 90 1.59 6.86 4.73
N ASP A 91 0.30 6.69 4.49
CA ASP A 91 -0.55 5.60 4.96
C ASP A 91 -0.64 4.48 3.91
N ILE A 92 -1.06 3.29 4.33
CA ILE A 92 -1.51 2.21 3.45
C ILE A 92 -2.92 1.85 3.87
N GLU A 93 -3.89 2.05 2.98
CA GLU A 93 -5.31 1.91 3.31
C GLU A 93 -6.05 1.07 2.27
N THR A 94 -6.89 0.15 2.74
CA THR A 94 -7.81 -0.60 1.89
C THR A 94 -9.04 -1.09 2.63
N LEU A 95 -10.17 -1.25 1.94
CA LEU A 95 -11.39 -1.83 2.52
C LEU A 95 -11.34 -3.36 2.62
N PHE A 96 -10.30 -3.99 2.07
CA PHE A 96 -10.13 -5.45 2.06
C PHE A 96 -8.77 -5.80 2.68
N SER A 97 -7.93 -6.58 1.99
CA SER A 97 -6.70 -7.11 2.58
C SER A 97 -5.45 -6.46 1.98
N ILE A 98 -4.41 -6.36 2.81
CA ILE A 98 -3.05 -5.98 2.42
C ILE A 98 -2.19 -7.24 2.55
N THR A 99 -1.50 -7.63 1.48
CA THR A 99 -0.63 -8.80 1.48
C THR A 99 0.71 -8.49 0.83
N ALA A 100 1.80 -8.75 1.55
CA ALA A 100 3.15 -8.64 1.02
C ALA A 100 3.90 -9.96 1.20
N GLY A 101 4.62 -10.42 0.17
CA GLY A 101 5.48 -11.59 0.27
C GLY A 101 6.67 -11.39 1.21
N ARG A 102 6.99 -10.14 1.55
CA ARG A 102 8.00 -9.78 2.56
C ARG A 102 7.42 -8.77 3.55
N ASN A 103 7.83 -7.51 3.49
CA ASN A 103 7.50 -6.52 4.51
C ASN A 103 6.33 -5.61 4.10
N ILE A 104 5.55 -5.16 5.08
CA ILE A 104 4.62 -4.02 4.92
C ILE A 104 5.12 -2.90 5.83
N LYS A 105 5.50 -1.76 5.27
CA LYS A 105 6.05 -0.63 6.01
C LYS A 105 5.37 0.67 5.62
N SER A 106 4.91 1.43 6.60
CA SER A 106 4.42 2.78 6.40
C SER A 106 5.01 3.75 7.43
N LEU A 107 5.02 5.03 7.08
CA LEU A 107 5.43 6.06 8.03
C LEU A 107 4.30 6.36 9.02
N PHE A 108 3.04 6.44 8.56
CA PHE A 108 1.90 6.83 9.37
C PHE A 108 1.03 5.64 9.76
N GLY A 109 0.10 5.16 8.95
CA GLY A 109 -0.81 4.08 9.30
C GLY A 109 -0.78 2.90 8.33
N ILE A 110 -1.26 1.75 8.79
CA ILE A 110 -1.62 0.60 7.94
C ILE A 110 -3.02 0.18 8.36
N GLU A 111 -4.00 0.34 7.48
CA GLU A 111 -5.41 0.02 7.76
C GLU A 111 -5.99 -0.89 6.68
N ALA A 112 -6.64 -1.96 7.11
CA ALA A 112 -7.28 -2.93 6.24
C ALA A 112 -8.67 -3.33 6.77
N GLY A 113 -9.69 -3.26 5.91
CA GLY A 113 -11.04 -3.75 6.24
C GLY A 113 -11.15 -5.28 6.39
N HIS A 114 -10.09 -6.03 6.08
CA HIS A 114 -10.00 -7.47 6.34
C HIS A 114 -8.66 -7.81 7.00
N ASN A 115 -7.70 -8.39 6.25
CA ASN A 115 -6.47 -8.93 6.81
C ASN A 115 -5.25 -8.10 6.44
N ILE A 116 -4.25 -8.06 7.32
CA ILE A 116 -2.90 -7.58 7.01
C ILE A 116 -1.94 -8.76 7.13
N MET A 117 -1.30 -9.15 6.03
CA MET A 117 -0.42 -10.32 5.99
C MET A 117 0.93 -9.98 5.37
N ALA A 118 2.01 -10.26 6.10
CA ALA A 118 3.38 -10.07 5.66
C ALA A 118 4.17 -11.37 5.75
N GLY A 119 4.92 -11.71 4.70
CA GLY A 119 5.86 -12.83 4.70
C GLY A 119 7.08 -12.62 5.62
N ASP A 120 7.31 -11.39 6.08
CA ASP A 120 8.39 -11.01 6.98
C ASP A 120 7.86 -10.18 8.16
N GLY A 121 7.98 -8.84 8.13
CA GLY A 121 7.51 -7.96 9.19
C GLY A 121 6.45 -6.94 8.75
N ILE A 122 5.69 -6.43 9.72
CA ILE A 122 4.77 -5.30 9.55
C ILE A 122 5.26 -4.17 10.46
N ALA A 123 5.44 -2.96 9.91
CA ALA A 123 5.88 -1.82 10.68
C ALA A 123 5.17 -0.52 10.30
N SER A 124 4.56 0.13 11.28
CA SER A 124 4.12 1.53 11.20
C SER A 124 4.98 2.39 12.14
N LYS A 125 5.72 3.36 11.57
CA LYS A 125 6.71 4.12 12.34
C LYS A 125 6.12 5.18 13.26
N CYS A 126 5.01 5.80 12.88
CA CYS A 126 4.41 6.92 13.63
C CYS A 126 2.93 6.74 13.96
N GLY A 127 2.26 5.70 13.46
CA GLY A 127 0.83 5.49 13.67
C GLY A 127 0.49 4.06 14.07
N ALA A 128 -0.64 3.58 13.56
CA ALA A 128 -1.27 2.34 13.97
C ALA A 128 -1.19 1.27 12.87
N VAL A 129 -1.39 0.02 13.27
CA VAL A 129 -1.66 -1.11 12.38
C VAL A 129 -3.02 -1.67 12.77
N ASP A 130 -4.04 -1.44 11.94
CA ASP A 130 -5.43 -1.79 12.24
C ASP A 130 -6.01 -2.70 11.14
N ALA A 131 -6.59 -3.82 11.55
CA ALA A 131 -7.28 -4.74 10.67
C ALA A 131 -8.62 -5.14 11.30
N GLU A 132 -9.69 -5.27 10.50
CA GLU A 132 -10.97 -5.78 11.05
C GLU A 132 -10.92 -7.29 11.32
N GLN A 133 -10.09 -8.04 10.60
CA GLN A 133 -9.88 -9.47 10.82
C GLN A 133 -8.49 -9.70 11.39
N ASP A 134 -7.60 -10.41 10.69
CA ASP A 134 -6.31 -10.84 11.25
C ASP A 134 -5.15 -9.91 10.86
N ILE A 135 -4.15 -9.83 11.74
CA ILE A 135 -2.82 -9.28 11.44
C ILE A 135 -1.79 -10.39 11.60
N LYS A 136 -1.08 -10.77 10.54
CA LYS A 136 -0.12 -11.88 10.55
C LYS A 136 1.21 -11.47 9.92
N ALA A 137 2.29 -11.71 10.64
CA ALA A 137 3.66 -11.56 10.17
C ALA A 137 4.52 -12.72 10.65
N TRP A 138 5.52 -13.12 9.87
CA TRP A 138 6.44 -14.17 10.28
C TRP A 138 7.47 -13.69 11.31
N ASN A 139 7.87 -12.44 11.23
CA ASN A 139 8.78 -11.80 12.18
C ASN A 139 7.98 -10.77 13.00
N ASN A 140 8.43 -9.52 13.06
CA ASN A 140 7.88 -8.54 13.99
C ASN A 140 6.61 -7.88 13.46
N ILE A 141 5.72 -7.50 14.38
CA ILE A 141 4.66 -6.52 14.15
C ILE A 141 4.93 -5.33 15.07
N GLU A 142 5.18 -4.17 14.46
CA GLU A 142 5.60 -2.96 15.14
C GLU A 142 4.66 -1.81 14.76
N ALA A 143 4.12 -1.12 15.77
CA ALA A 143 3.38 0.11 15.55
C ALA A 143 3.68 1.08 16.68
N ARG A 144 3.86 2.36 16.36
CA ARG A 144 4.09 3.36 17.41
C ARG A 144 2.87 3.58 18.28
N ARG A 145 1.66 3.61 17.71
CA ARG A 145 0.45 3.97 18.47
C ARG A 145 -0.29 2.76 19.01
N ARG A 146 -0.74 1.87 18.13
CA ARG A 146 -1.50 0.67 18.48
C ARG A 146 -1.40 -0.38 17.38
N ILE A 147 -1.62 -1.64 17.75
CA ILE A 147 -1.87 -2.76 16.84
C ILE A 147 -3.24 -3.33 17.21
N ARG A 148 -4.21 -3.30 16.29
CA ARG A 148 -5.57 -3.83 16.54
C ARG A 148 -6.00 -4.76 15.42
N ALA A 149 -6.45 -5.94 15.81
CA ALA A 149 -7.15 -6.88 14.95
C ALA A 149 -8.52 -7.17 15.57
N GLY A 150 -9.57 -7.30 14.76
CA GLY A 150 -10.83 -7.88 15.25
C GLY A 150 -10.75 -9.40 15.41
N GLY A 151 -9.82 -10.04 14.71
CA GLY A 151 -9.47 -11.45 14.82
C GLY A 151 -8.14 -11.67 15.55
N ILE A 152 -7.25 -12.46 14.93
CA ILE A 152 -5.99 -12.90 15.51
C ILE A 152 -4.86 -11.96 15.11
N ILE A 153 -4.00 -11.62 16.09
CA ILE A 153 -2.69 -11.03 15.83
C ILE A 153 -1.64 -12.13 16.02
N MET A 154 -0.85 -12.41 14.98
CA MET A 154 0.23 -13.40 15.01
C MET A 154 1.53 -12.80 14.48
N ALA A 155 2.56 -12.78 15.33
CA ALA A 155 3.94 -12.48 14.97
C ALA A 155 4.76 -13.71 15.34
N GLY A 156 5.61 -14.19 14.44
CA GLY A 156 6.62 -15.20 14.81
C GLY A 156 7.85 -14.59 15.51
N GLY A 157 8.03 -13.26 15.40
CA GLY A 157 9.02 -12.47 16.11
C GLY A 157 8.44 -11.72 17.31
N CYS A 158 8.91 -10.49 17.53
CA CYS A 158 8.49 -9.64 18.64
C CYS A 158 7.29 -8.74 18.29
N PHE A 159 6.50 -8.41 19.31
CA PHE A 159 5.48 -7.37 19.27
C PHE A 159 6.00 -6.10 19.93
N MET A 160 5.99 -4.98 19.22
CA MET A 160 6.39 -3.69 19.80
C MET A 160 5.31 -2.64 19.55
N GLU A 161 4.59 -2.30 20.62
CA GLU A 161 3.74 -1.11 20.67
C GLU A 161 4.51 0.04 21.33
N GLY A 162 4.76 1.10 20.57
CA GLY A 162 5.60 2.23 20.97
C GLY A 162 4.86 3.34 21.73
N GLY A 163 4.08 3.00 22.75
CA GLY A 163 3.48 3.99 23.65
C GLY A 163 4.44 4.39 24.77
N LYS A 164 5.14 5.53 24.62
CA LYS A 164 5.72 6.17 25.82
C LYS A 164 4.57 6.63 26.72
N GLN A 165 4.58 6.17 27.98
CA GLN A 165 3.96 6.86 29.12
C GLN A 165 4.45 8.31 29.20
#